data_AF-A0A109LDI4-F1
#
_entry.id   AF-A0A109LDI4-F1
#
_cell.length_a   1.000
_cell.length_b   1.000
_cell.length_c   1.000
_cell.angle_alpha   90.00
_cell.angle_beta   90.00
_cell.angle_gamma   90.00
#
_symmetry.space_group_name_H-M   'P 1'
#
loop_
_entity.id
_entity.type
_entity.pdbx_description
1 polymer ?
#
loop_
_entity_poly.entity_id
_entity_poly.type
_entity_poly.pdbx_seq_one_letter_code
_entity_poly.pdbx_strand_id
1 'polypeptide(L)'
;MRIGLLSPLALALLAGFSLPAQASSDDSCYPDWRVSRDSYEPCSNQPFLSPGNDSRVNLRLLLADKKAAPLAPNALGEDDLAQGFGTVPFPVYRLVPVPATAEEPDNKADDSRTAELDTLLQPLGIKREEYKTAGQAFLNGEGSRCRSNDDDSATAFISQVIKAQMPPAERDVLVKARLQLLTTCDWSRQVVDAQLTPSANAQLFRTYLQAAGDFYSGRFDYAERGFAAAATSDVPWLKETALYMTARTSLNQAQAEAFDEYGMPQREHVDKSALSDAEQGFLGYLKTYPQGDYVASARGLLRRVHWLANDDAKLAEDFTWQFTEATDAQRNVSVDELVEEADLKLLMVGNKAANSPMLQVVSDLMAMRAHTPPLLSREDLDKQKSTFATEPALFDFLQASYALYVEHQPDTALKHLPADVPSSLDYFAFSQQTLRALALEAKQDWKGAEALWLQRCRWPSNRCNVTSWSWHWP
;
A
#
# COMPACT_ATOMS: atom_id res chain seq x y z
N MET A 1 20.81 71.26 16.94
CA MET A 1 19.58 70.87 16.20
C MET A 1 19.83 69.53 15.55
N ARG A 2 19.06 68.45 15.67
CA ARG A 2 18.09 67.93 16.65
C ARG A 2 18.29 66.41 16.56
N ILE A 3 18.64 65.76 17.66
CA ILE A 3 18.64 64.30 17.78
C ILE A 3 17.16 63.90 17.84
N GLY A 4 16.66 63.28 16.78
CA GLY A 4 15.29 62.81 16.72
C GLY A 4 15.14 61.58 17.62
N LEU A 5 14.60 61.79 18.81
CA LEU A 5 14.07 60.72 19.65
C LEU A 5 12.94 60.02 18.87
N LEU A 6 13.19 58.76 18.48
CA LEU A 6 12.12 57.87 18.04
C LEU A 6 11.12 57.73 19.20
N SER A 7 9.89 58.14 18.93
CA SER A 7 8.81 58.20 19.92
C SER A 7 8.53 56.81 20.48
N PRO A 8 8.40 56.62 21.82
CA PRO A 8 8.10 55.32 22.43
C PRO A 8 6.73 54.74 22.01
N LEU A 9 5.89 55.53 21.35
CA LEU A 9 4.65 55.06 20.71
C LEU A 9 4.88 54.18 19.46
N ALA A 10 6.02 54.30 18.77
CA ALA A 10 6.29 53.49 17.58
C ALA A 10 6.74 52.06 17.90
N LEU A 11 7.43 51.85 19.04
CA LEU A 11 7.75 50.49 19.51
C LEU A 11 6.56 49.80 20.19
N ALA A 12 5.59 50.55 20.73
CA ALA A 12 4.41 49.96 21.38
C ALA A 12 3.35 49.45 20.37
N LEU A 13 3.33 49.96 19.14
CA LEU A 13 2.39 49.53 18.09
C LEU A 13 2.86 48.28 17.31
N LEU A 14 4.12 47.88 17.43
CA LEU A 14 4.67 46.67 16.79
C LEU A 14 4.61 45.41 17.70
N ALA A 15 4.22 45.56 18.97
CA ALA A 15 4.01 44.46 19.90
C ALA A 15 2.53 44.07 20.08
N GLY A 16 1.60 44.74 19.40
CA GLY A 16 0.15 44.56 19.55
C GLY A 16 -0.53 43.67 18.50
N PHE A 17 0.22 43.19 17.51
CA PHE A 17 -0.27 42.22 16.52
C PHE A 17 0.52 40.92 16.63
N SER A 18 0.35 40.23 17.75
CA SER A 18 0.49 38.79 17.77
C SER A 18 -0.61 38.22 16.86
N LEU A 19 -0.32 38.14 15.56
CA LEU A 19 -0.94 37.12 14.72
C LEU A 19 -0.76 35.80 15.48
N PRO A 20 -1.81 34.97 15.66
CA PRO A 20 -1.61 33.66 16.23
C PRO A 20 -0.52 32.99 15.39
N ALA A 21 0.60 32.67 16.03
CA ALA A 21 1.53 31.73 15.47
C ALA A 21 0.70 30.46 15.25
N GLN A 22 0.43 30.13 13.98
CA GLN A 22 -0.08 28.82 13.57
C GLN A 22 1.07 27.82 13.77
N ALA A 23 1.50 27.68 15.01
CA ALA A 23 2.31 26.57 15.46
C ALA A 23 1.37 25.37 15.46
N SER A 24 1.66 24.38 14.61
CA SER A 24 1.12 23.02 14.60
C SER A 24 -0.20 22.87 15.36
N SER A 25 -1.33 22.89 14.65
CA SER A 25 -2.53 22.27 15.21
C SER A 25 -2.16 20.80 15.43
N ASP A 26 -2.05 20.38 16.69
CA ASP A 26 -2.00 18.95 17.00
C ASP A 26 -3.23 18.32 16.33
N ASP A 27 -3.02 17.41 15.38
CA ASP A 27 -4.07 16.58 14.79
C ASP A 27 -4.61 15.71 15.93
N SER A 28 -5.56 16.28 16.66
CA SER A 28 -6.07 15.73 17.89
C SER A 28 -7.24 14.82 17.56
N CYS A 29 -7.00 13.53 17.78
CA CYS A 29 -7.95 12.46 17.50
C CYS A 29 -8.76 12.17 18.76
N TYR A 30 -10.08 12.34 18.70
CA TYR A 30 -10.98 12.06 19.83
C TYR A 30 -12.09 11.10 19.41
N PRO A 31 -12.51 10.19 20.29
CA PRO A 31 -13.62 9.29 20.01
C PRO A 31 -14.94 10.06 20.05
N ASP A 32 -15.78 9.78 19.05
CA ASP A 32 -17.20 10.08 19.11
C ASP A 32 -17.97 8.75 19.14
N TRP A 33 -18.72 8.59 20.23
CA TRP A 33 -19.38 7.37 20.65
C TRP A 33 -20.68 7.06 19.91
N ARG A 34 -21.08 7.89 18.95
CA ARG A 34 -22.24 7.61 18.09
C ARG A 34 -21.97 6.36 17.25
N VAL A 35 -22.87 5.38 17.36
CA VAL A 35 -22.81 4.13 16.58
C VAL A 35 -23.23 4.38 15.13
N SER A 36 -24.34 5.11 14.92
CA SER A 36 -24.81 5.47 13.57
C SER A 36 -24.12 6.73 13.09
N ARG A 37 -23.41 6.62 11.96
CA ARG A 37 -22.72 7.73 11.31
C ARG A 37 -22.68 7.52 9.81
N ASP A 38 -22.92 8.58 9.08
CA ASP A 38 -22.78 8.69 7.63
C ASP A 38 -21.63 9.62 7.23
N SER A 39 -21.00 10.34 8.17
CA SER A 39 -19.81 11.16 7.93
C SER A 39 -18.52 10.38 8.21
N TYR A 40 -17.52 10.52 7.33
CA TYR A 40 -16.17 9.99 7.57
C TYR A 40 -15.55 10.54 8.85
N GLU A 41 -15.04 9.67 9.71
CA GLU A 41 -14.30 10.03 10.93
C GLU A 41 -13.16 9.03 11.17
N PRO A 42 -11.90 9.39 10.86
CA PRO A 42 -10.76 8.47 11.01
C PRO A 42 -10.53 8.03 12.44
N CYS A 43 -11.00 8.79 13.43
CA CYS A 43 -10.83 8.51 14.85
C CYS A 43 -11.89 7.56 15.41
N SER A 44 -13.03 7.40 14.74
CA SER A 44 -14.20 6.77 15.35
C SER A 44 -14.72 5.57 14.56
N ASN A 45 -13.81 4.67 14.15
CA ASN A 45 -14.18 3.49 13.38
C ASN A 45 -14.93 2.46 14.23
N GLN A 46 -15.85 1.77 13.59
CA GLN A 46 -16.74 0.78 14.17
C GLN A 46 -16.45 -0.62 13.62
N PRO A 47 -16.68 -1.69 14.40
CA PRO A 47 -16.42 -3.08 14.00
C PRO A 47 -17.53 -3.64 13.09
N PHE A 48 -18.13 -2.81 12.24
CA PHE A 48 -19.13 -3.20 11.25
C PHE A 48 -19.00 -2.32 10.00
N LEU A 49 -19.43 -2.82 8.85
CA LEU A 49 -19.40 -2.09 7.59
C LEU A 49 -20.30 -0.85 7.66
N SER A 50 -19.71 0.34 7.46
CA SER A 50 -20.40 1.61 7.62
C SER A 50 -19.84 2.67 6.68
N PRO A 51 -20.67 3.58 6.13
CA PRO A 51 -20.17 4.75 5.40
C PRO A 51 -19.20 5.61 6.22
N GLY A 52 -19.41 5.71 7.54
CA GLY A 52 -18.62 6.55 8.43
C GLY A 52 -17.21 6.03 8.75
N ASN A 53 -16.93 4.75 8.50
CA ASN A 53 -15.60 4.17 8.71
C ASN A 53 -14.58 4.66 7.67
N ASP A 54 -13.32 4.64 8.06
CA ASP A 54 -12.18 4.60 7.16
C ASP A 54 -12.28 3.38 6.22
N SER A 55 -11.97 3.59 4.95
CA SER A 55 -12.05 2.56 3.91
C SER A 55 -11.17 1.36 4.22
N ARG A 56 -10.01 1.57 4.86
CA ARG A 56 -9.11 0.50 5.30
C ARG A 56 -9.76 -0.37 6.37
N VAL A 57 -10.61 0.21 7.23
CA VAL A 57 -11.38 -0.56 8.23
C VAL A 57 -12.45 -1.40 7.56
N ASN A 58 -13.25 -0.81 6.66
CA ASN A 58 -14.27 -1.56 5.91
C ASN A 58 -13.63 -2.70 5.10
N LEU A 59 -12.49 -2.44 4.46
CA LEU A 59 -11.74 -3.47 3.74
C LEU A 59 -11.24 -4.58 4.69
N ARG A 60 -10.65 -4.23 5.84
CA ARG A 60 -10.19 -5.23 6.83
C ARG A 60 -11.33 -6.08 7.40
N LEU A 61 -12.52 -5.52 7.60
CA LEU A 61 -13.69 -6.29 8.04
C LEU A 61 -14.01 -7.41 7.04
N LEU A 62 -14.02 -7.10 5.74
CA LEU A 62 -14.26 -8.08 4.68
C LEU A 62 -13.11 -9.10 4.57
N LEU A 63 -11.86 -8.66 4.72
CA LEU A 63 -10.68 -9.55 4.72
C LEU A 63 -10.68 -10.51 5.92
N ALA A 64 -11.16 -10.07 7.08
CA ALA A 64 -11.23 -10.89 8.28
C ALA A 64 -12.23 -12.04 8.10
N ASP A 65 -13.37 -11.78 7.46
CA ASP A 65 -14.38 -12.81 7.16
C ASP A 65 -13.86 -13.82 6.12
N LYS A 66 -13.09 -13.34 5.14
CA LYS A 66 -12.38 -14.21 4.18
C LYS A 66 -11.13 -14.89 4.78
N LYS A 67 -10.81 -14.63 6.05
CA LYS A 67 -9.61 -15.13 6.77
C LYS A 67 -8.28 -14.75 6.10
N ALA A 68 -8.28 -13.69 5.30
CA ALA A 68 -7.10 -13.19 4.62
C ALA A 68 -6.24 -12.31 5.54
N ALA A 69 -6.87 -11.46 6.36
CA ALA A 69 -6.21 -10.66 7.38
C ALA A 69 -7.19 -10.31 8.51
N PRO A 70 -6.79 -10.43 9.79
CA PRO A 70 -7.67 -10.09 10.90
C PRO A 70 -7.87 -8.58 11.05
N LEU A 71 -9.02 -8.18 11.60
CA LEU A 71 -9.17 -6.87 12.22
C LEU A 71 -8.55 -6.92 13.63
N ALA A 72 -7.30 -6.50 13.74
CA ALA A 72 -6.54 -6.55 14.98
C ALA A 72 -6.00 -5.15 15.37
N PRO A 73 -6.83 -4.26 15.94
CA PRO A 73 -6.33 -3.00 16.48
C PRO A 73 -5.37 -3.26 17.64
N ASN A 74 -4.24 -2.56 17.65
CA ASN A 74 -3.27 -2.58 18.75
C ASN A 74 -3.93 -2.22 20.08
N ALA A 75 -3.34 -2.68 21.19
CA ALA A 75 -3.83 -2.34 22.52
C ALA A 75 -3.85 -0.82 22.74
N LEU A 76 -4.76 -0.36 23.60
CA LEU A 76 -4.83 1.06 24.00
C LEU A 76 -3.56 1.46 24.75
N GLY A 77 -2.93 2.53 24.31
CA GLY A 77 -1.84 3.21 25.03
C GLY A 77 -2.36 4.20 26.09
N GLU A 78 -1.44 4.80 26.85
CA GLU A 78 -1.79 5.83 27.85
C GLU A 78 -2.46 7.05 27.21
N ASP A 79 -1.95 7.49 26.05
CA ASP A 79 -2.51 8.63 25.30
C ASP A 79 -3.92 8.33 24.78
N ASP A 80 -4.14 7.12 24.26
CA ASP A 80 -5.48 6.70 23.80
C ASP A 80 -6.50 6.79 24.95
N LEU A 81 -6.12 6.28 26.13
CA LEU A 81 -6.98 6.31 27.32
C LEU A 81 -7.20 7.75 27.80
N ALA A 82 -6.18 8.61 27.75
CA ALA A 82 -6.29 10.02 28.13
C ALA A 82 -7.20 10.82 27.18
N GLN A 83 -7.19 10.47 25.89
CA GLN A 83 -8.10 11.02 24.88
C GLN A 83 -9.53 10.43 24.97
N GLY A 84 -9.72 9.44 25.84
CA GLY A 84 -11.02 8.84 26.14
C GLY A 84 -11.39 7.65 25.25
N PHE A 85 -10.44 7.06 24.52
CA PHE A 85 -10.73 5.91 23.66
C PHE A 85 -11.07 4.65 24.46
N GLY A 86 -12.03 3.90 23.93
CA GLY A 86 -12.32 2.52 24.31
C GLY A 86 -11.75 1.52 23.31
N THR A 87 -12.15 0.26 23.45
CA THR A 87 -11.87 -0.75 22.41
C THR A 87 -12.59 -0.44 21.11
N VAL A 88 -13.78 0.18 21.21
CA VAL A 88 -14.62 0.69 20.13
C VAL A 88 -15.31 1.96 20.66
N PRO A 89 -15.44 3.04 19.86
CA PRO A 89 -14.83 3.18 18.54
C PRO A 89 -13.30 3.24 18.64
N PHE A 90 -12.61 2.98 17.53
CA PHE A 90 -11.15 3.01 17.50
C PHE A 90 -10.62 3.85 16.32
N PRO A 91 -9.49 4.54 16.52
CA PRO A 91 -8.84 5.29 15.47
C PRO A 91 -8.08 4.35 14.52
N VAL A 92 -8.03 4.73 13.23
CA VAL A 92 -7.44 3.88 12.18
C VAL A 92 -5.95 3.61 12.40
N TYR A 93 -5.20 4.51 13.03
CA TYR A 93 -3.77 4.32 13.32
C TYR A 93 -3.50 3.09 14.20
N ARG A 94 -4.49 2.63 14.98
CA ARG A 94 -4.34 1.39 15.77
C ARG A 94 -4.31 0.14 14.91
N LEU A 95 -4.59 0.23 13.61
CA LEU A 95 -4.41 -0.87 12.65
C LEU A 95 -3.02 -0.88 11.99
N VAL A 96 -2.19 0.13 12.22
CA VAL A 96 -0.81 0.15 11.74
C VAL A 96 -0.01 -0.85 12.58
N PRO A 97 0.70 -1.82 11.98
CA PRO A 97 1.54 -2.74 12.73
C PRO A 97 2.55 -1.98 13.59
N VAL A 98 2.59 -2.27 14.89
CA VAL A 98 3.69 -1.78 15.74
C VAL A 98 4.92 -2.62 15.41
N PRO A 99 6.06 -2.01 15.05
CA PRO A 99 7.32 -2.75 14.92
C PRO A 99 7.59 -3.51 16.22
N ALA A 100 8.05 -4.77 16.12
CA ALA A 100 8.27 -5.64 17.28
C ALA A 100 9.30 -5.08 18.29
N THR A 101 10.04 -4.04 17.92
CA THR A 101 10.92 -3.27 18.76
C THR A 101 10.53 -1.79 18.66
N ALA A 102 10.39 -1.10 19.80
CA ALA A 102 10.33 0.37 19.87
C ALA A 102 11.71 1.02 19.54
N GLU A 103 12.52 0.35 18.74
CA GLU A 103 13.66 0.95 18.10
C GLU A 103 13.09 1.65 16.86
N GLU A 104 13.53 2.90 16.59
CA GLU A 104 13.31 3.53 15.28
C GLU A 104 13.57 2.50 14.18
N PRO A 105 12.85 2.54 13.03
CA PRO A 105 13.09 1.62 11.92
C PRO A 105 14.60 1.49 11.73
N ASP A 106 15.09 0.27 11.90
CA ASP A 106 16.52 0.03 12.09
C ASP A 106 17.26 0.50 10.84
N ASN A 107 17.78 1.72 10.90
CA ASN A 107 18.69 2.26 9.91
C ASN A 107 20.09 1.67 10.09
N LYS A 108 20.29 0.69 10.98
CA LYS A 108 21.50 -0.12 10.98
C LYS A 108 21.49 -1.00 9.75
N ALA A 109 22.66 -1.13 9.13
CA ALA A 109 22.86 -2.13 8.09
C ALA A 109 22.42 -3.49 8.63
N ASP A 110 21.64 -4.24 7.85
CA ASP A 110 21.31 -5.62 8.21
C ASP A 110 22.62 -6.42 8.22
N ASP A 111 23.14 -6.65 9.43
CA ASP A 111 24.41 -7.33 9.67
C ASP A 111 24.41 -8.74 9.04
N SER A 112 23.24 -9.37 8.90
CA SER A 112 23.13 -10.71 8.30
C SER A 112 23.35 -10.69 6.78
N ARG A 113 22.77 -9.72 6.07
CA ARG A 113 22.93 -9.57 4.61
C ARG A 113 24.35 -9.14 4.24
N THR A 114 24.90 -8.25 5.06
CA THR A 114 26.30 -7.81 4.94
C THR A 114 27.25 -9.02 5.10
N ALA A 115 26.95 -9.92 6.04
CA ALA A 115 27.76 -11.11 6.30
C ALA A 115 27.75 -12.13 5.16
N GLU A 116 26.63 -12.30 4.44
CA GLU A 116 26.57 -13.21 3.28
C GLU A 116 27.45 -12.73 2.13
N LEU A 117 27.38 -11.44 1.79
CA LEU A 117 28.23 -10.85 0.77
C LEU A 117 29.71 -10.98 1.13
N ASP A 118 30.08 -10.66 2.37
CA ASP A 118 31.46 -10.76 2.83
C ASP A 118 31.98 -12.22 2.80
N THR A 119 31.11 -13.20 3.09
CA THR A 119 31.43 -14.62 2.98
C THR A 119 31.75 -15.03 1.53
N LEU A 120 31.05 -14.48 0.54
CA LEU A 120 31.34 -14.73 -0.88
C LEU A 120 32.66 -14.09 -1.34
N LEU A 121 33.04 -12.95 -0.76
CA LEU A 121 34.24 -12.20 -1.12
C LEU A 121 35.51 -12.79 -0.51
N GLN A 122 35.41 -13.42 0.68
CA GLN A 122 36.56 -13.90 1.44
C GLN A 122 37.47 -14.88 0.65
N PRO A 123 36.96 -15.91 -0.07
CA PRO A 123 37.81 -16.81 -0.85
C PRO A 123 38.50 -16.13 -2.05
N LEU A 124 37.98 -14.99 -2.51
CA LEU A 124 38.55 -14.19 -3.60
C LEU A 124 39.62 -13.22 -3.10
N GLY A 125 39.78 -13.06 -1.78
CA GLY A 125 40.69 -12.08 -1.19
C GLY A 125 40.29 -10.63 -1.47
N ILE A 126 39.03 -10.38 -1.84
CA ILE A 126 38.47 -9.05 -2.10
C ILE A 126 37.87 -8.53 -0.80
N LYS A 127 38.18 -7.27 -0.47
CA LYS A 127 37.60 -6.56 0.68
C LYS A 127 36.71 -5.43 0.18
N ARG A 128 35.61 -5.18 0.89
CA ARG A 128 34.79 -3.99 0.68
C ARG A 128 35.49 -2.78 1.30
N GLU A 129 35.49 -1.68 0.56
CA GLU A 129 35.97 -0.39 1.07
C GLU A 129 34.82 0.40 1.72
N GLU A 130 33.59 0.20 1.22
CA GLU A 130 32.38 0.87 1.69
C GLU A 130 31.26 -0.14 1.93
N TYR A 131 30.55 0.06 3.04
CA TYR A 131 29.46 -0.81 3.48
C TYR A 131 28.08 -0.15 3.32
N LYS A 132 28.04 1.18 3.19
CA LYS A 132 26.81 1.89 2.88
C LYS A 132 26.45 1.72 1.40
N THR A 133 25.29 1.15 1.13
CA THR A 133 24.81 0.95 -0.24
C THR A 133 24.01 2.15 -0.73
N ALA A 134 23.91 2.32 -2.05
CA ALA A 134 23.07 3.36 -2.64
C ALA A 134 21.58 3.16 -2.29
N GLY A 135 21.13 1.90 -2.16
CA GLY A 135 19.75 1.59 -1.78
C GLY A 135 19.36 2.08 -0.39
N GLN A 136 20.31 2.13 0.55
CA GLN A 136 20.11 2.64 1.92
C GLN A 136 19.95 4.17 2.00
N ALA A 137 20.11 4.90 0.89
CA ALA A 137 19.90 6.35 0.87
C ALA A 137 18.41 6.74 0.89
N PHE A 138 17.50 5.78 0.69
CA PHE A 138 16.07 6.03 0.50
C PHE A 138 15.25 5.49 1.67
N LEU A 139 14.25 6.25 2.11
CA LEU A 139 13.37 5.86 3.21
C LEU A 139 12.44 4.71 2.80
N ASN A 140 11.91 3.96 3.78
CA ASN A 140 10.84 2.99 3.51
C ASN A 140 9.61 3.67 2.91
N GLY A 141 9.07 3.11 1.83
CA GLY A 141 7.99 3.73 1.04
C GLY A 141 8.47 4.71 -0.04
N GLU A 142 9.70 5.21 0.01
CA GLU A 142 10.24 6.08 -1.04
C GLU A 142 10.49 5.29 -2.33
N GLY A 143 9.92 5.76 -3.44
CA GLY A 143 9.98 5.08 -4.74
C GLY A 143 11.21 5.48 -5.55
N SER A 144 12.33 4.78 -5.38
CA SER A 144 13.54 5.01 -6.19
C SER A 144 14.03 3.73 -6.88
N ARG A 145 14.45 3.86 -8.14
CA ARG A 145 15.08 2.78 -8.91
C ARG A 145 16.34 2.23 -8.24
N CYS A 146 17.04 3.07 -7.48
CA CYS A 146 18.28 2.72 -6.78
C CYS A 146 18.07 1.93 -5.49
N ARG A 147 16.82 1.78 -5.02
CA ARG A 147 16.54 0.94 -3.84
C ARG A 147 16.99 -0.50 -4.00
N SER A 148 16.95 -1.04 -5.23
CA SER A 148 17.44 -2.38 -5.51
C SER A 148 18.96 -2.47 -5.65
N ASN A 149 19.70 -1.39 -5.38
CA ASN A 149 21.15 -1.40 -5.37
C ASN A 149 21.65 -1.60 -3.94
N ASP A 150 21.50 -2.84 -3.48
CA ASP A 150 21.68 -3.30 -2.11
C ASP A 150 22.60 -4.55 -2.05
N ASP A 151 22.89 -5.01 -0.83
CA ASP A 151 23.76 -6.17 -0.60
C ASP A 151 23.15 -7.47 -1.16
N ASP A 152 21.82 -7.60 -1.18
CA ASP A 152 21.14 -8.80 -1.71
C ASP A 152 21.32 -8.92 -3.23
N SER A 153 21.09 -7.84 -3.97
CA SER A 153 21.29 -7.79 -5.42
C SER A 153 22.77 -7.96 -5.79
N ALA A 154 23.70 -7.46 -4.98
CA ALA A 154 25.13 -7.69 -5.16
C ALA A 154 25.52 -9.14 -4.90
N THR A 155 25.02 -9.73 -3.82
CA THR A 155 25.20 -11.15 -3.46
C THR A 155 24.69 -12.07 -4.55
N ALA A 156 23.47 -11.83 -5.06
CA ALA A 156 22.88 -12.60 -6.14
C ALA A 156 23.77 -12.57 -7.40
N PHE A 157 24.23 -11.39 -7.82
CA PHE A 157 25.10 -11.25 -8.99
C PHE A 157 26.45 -11.97 -8.78
N ILE A 158 27.12 -11.71 -7.66
CA ILE A 158 28.46 -12.24 -7.37
C ILE A 158 28.43 -13.77 -7.24
N SER A 159 27.38 -14.33 -6.63
CA SER A 159 27.17 -15.78 -6.55
C SER A 159 27.17 -16.44 -7.93
N GLN A 160 26.56 -15.80 -8.94
CA GLN A 160 26.51 -16.34 -10.30
C GLN A 160 27.81 -16.16 -11.05
N VAL A 161 28.51 -15.04 -10.85
CA VAL A 161 29.85 -14.80 -11.40
C VAL A 161 30.87 -15.82 -10.87
N ILE A 162 30.75 -16.21 -9.59
CA ILE A 162 31.61 -17.25 -9.00
C ILE A 162 31.33 -18.64 -9.61
N LYS A 163 30.05 -18.98 -9.84
CA LYS A 163 29.63 -20.27 -10.41
C LYS A 163 29.90 -20.41 -11.91
N ALA A 164 29.90 -19.30 -12.64
CA ALA A 164 30.05 -19.30 -14.08
C ALA A 164 31.46 -19.72 -14.53
N GLN A 165 31.52 -20.39 -15.69
CA GLN A 165 32.78 -20.78 -16.31
C GLN A 165 33.45 -19.56 -16.94
N MET A 166 34.48 -19.05 -16.27
CA MET A 166 35.34 -17.96 -16.73
C MET A 166 36.71 -17.98 -16.02
N PRO A 167 37.77 -17.39 -16.60
CA PRO A 167 39.05 -17.20 -15.94
C PRO A 167 38.94 -16.40 -14.62
N PRO A 168 39.77 -16.71 -13.59
CA PRO A 168 39.76 -15.99 -12.32
C PRO A 168 39.94 -14.46 -12.44
N ALA A 169 40.80 -14.01 -13.36
CA ALA A 169 41.04 -12.58 -13.56
C ALA A 169 39.77 -11.84 -14.07
N GLU A 170 38.97 -12.48 -14.93
CA GLU A 170 37.70 -11.90 -15.41
C GLU A 170 36.67 -11.84 -14.27
N ARG A 171 36.63 -12.88 -13.43
CA ARG A 171 35.78 -12.94 -12.25
C ARG A 171 36.07 -11.78 -11.30
N ASP A 172 37.34 -11.58 -10.95
CA ASP A 172 37.76 -10.52 -10.03
C ASP A 172 37.37 -9.13 -10.53
N VAL A 173 37.50 -8.88 -11.83
CA VAL A 173 37.10 -7.62 -12.46
C VAL A 173 35.60 -7.39 -12.32
N LEU A 174 34.77 -8.39 -12.61
CA LEU A 174 33.30 -8.28 -12.51
C LEU A 174 32.83 -8.08 -11.06
N VAL A 175 33.44 -8.78 -10.10
CA VAL A 175 33.11 -8.64 -8.68
C VAL A 175 33.45 -7.23 -8.19
N LYS A 176 34.66 -6.74 -8.48
CA LYS A 176 35.07 -5.37 -8.10
C LYS A 176 34.17 -4.32 -8.73
N ALA A 177 33.80 -4.48 -10.00
CA ALA A 177 32.90 -3.57 -10.69
C ALA A 177 31.49 -3.55 -10.06
N ARG A 178 30.94 -4.72 -9.68
CA ARG A 178 29.63 -4.77 -8.98
C ARG A 178 29.68 -4.04 -7.64
N LEU A 179 30.77 -4.20 -6.89
CA LEU A 179 30.98 -3.53 -5.59
C LEU A 179 31.15 -2.01 -5.75
N GLN A 180 31.82 -1.55 -6.81
CA GLN A 180 31.90 -0.11 -7.11
C GLN A 180 30.53 0.46 -7.46
N LEU A 181 29.73 -0.26 -8.25
CA LEU A 181 28.38 0.16 -8.59
C LEU A 181 27.46 0.20 -7.36
N LEU A 182 27.69 -0.65 -6.37
CA LEU A 182 26.83 -0.80 -5.17
C LEU A 182 26.70 0.48 -4.34
N THR A 183 27.67 1.40 -4.42
CA THR A 183 27.75 2.59 -3.56
C THR A 183 27.18 3.85 -4.20
N THR A 184 26.70 3.79 -5.45
CA THR A 184 26.20 4.97 -6.17
C THR A 184 24.88 4.72 -6.90
N CYS A 185 24.11 5.80 -7.06
CA CYS A 185 22.86 5.86 -7.84
C CYS A 185 23.03 6.61 -9.17
N ASP A 186 24.25 7.07 -9.47
CA ASP A 186 24.61 7.68 -10.75
C ASP A 186 25.95 7.13 -11.25
N TRP A 187 25.99 6.74 -12.53
CA TRP A 187 27.13 6.12 -13.18
C TRP A 187 27.26 6.56 -14.64
N SER A 188 28.05 7.61 -14.88
CA SER A 188 28.27 8.14 -16.23
C SER A 188 29.30 7.37 -17.07
N ARG A 189 30.12 6.50 -16.46
CA ARG A 189 31.29 5.86 -17.09
C ARG A 189 31.01 4.41 -17.53
N GLN A 190 31.99 3.76 -18.17
CA GLN A 190 31.95 2.31 -18.33
C GLN A 190 32.08 1.64 -16.96
N VAL A 191 31.20 0.67 -16.65
CA VAL A 191 31.21 -0.04 -15.36
C VAL A 191 32.40 -1.00 -15.27
N VAL A 192 32.88 -1.51 -16.41
CA VAL A 192 34.05 -2.38 -16.49
C VAL A 192 34.96 -1.88 -17.61
N ASP A 193 36.23 -1.62 -17.30
CA ASP A 193 37.23 -1.20 -18.28
C ASP A 193 37.47 -2.27 -19.36
N ALA A 194 37.54 -1.84 -20.61
CA ALA A 194 37.61 -2.70 -21.79
C ALA A 194 38.99 -3.38 -22.05
N GLN A 195 39.86 -3.48 -21.04
CA GLN A 195 41.27 -3.84 -21.22
C GLN A 195 41.53 -5.32 -21.55
N LEU A 196 40.51 -6.20 -21.50
CA LEU A 196 40.63 -7.62 -21.82
C LEU A 196 39.64 -8.01 -22.93
N THR A 197 40.02 -8.96 -23.78
CA THR A 197 39.06 -9.67 -24.67
C THR A 197 38.33 -10.70 -23.80
N PRO A 198 37.08 -10.46 -23.42
CA PRO A 198 36.42 -11.28 -22.42
C PRO A 198 35.96 -12.62 -23.01
N SER A 199 35.92 -13.66 -22.18
CA SER A 199 35.15 -14.87 -22.48
C SER A 199 33.67 -14.54 -22.74
N ALA A 200 32.94 -15.45 -23.41
CA ALA A 200 31.53 -15.23 -23.75
C ALA A 200 30.67 -14.92 -22.50
N ASN A 201 30.85 -15.69 -21.41
CA ASN A 201 30.15 -15.45 -20.15
C ASN A 201 30.54 -14.12 -19.53
N ALA A 202 31.83 -13.79 -19.47
CA ALA A 202 32.28 -12.53 -18.91
C ALA A 202 31.75 -11.32 -19.70
N GLN A 203 31.64 -11.43 -21.03
CA GLN A 203 31.04 -10.40 -21.87
C GLN A 203 29.57 -10.15 -21.52
N LEU A 204 28.79 -11.20 -21.28
CA LEU A 204 27.37 -11.09 -20.92
C LEU A 204 27.19 -10.51 -19.52
N PHE A 205 27.95 -10.95 -18.52
CA PHE A 205 27.94 -10.35 -17.18
C PHE A 205 28.39 -8.88 -17.20
N ARG A 206 29.39 -8.54 -18.03
CA ARG A 206 29.80 -7.14 -18.24
C ARG A 206 28.68 -6.30 -18.85
N THR A 207 27.98 -6.85 -19.84
CA THR A 207 26.85 -6.19 -20.50
C THR A 207 25.73 -5.93 -19.50
N TYR A 208 25.42 -6.91 -18.64
CA TYR A 208 24.45 -6.75 -17.56
C TYR A 208 24.86 -5.67 -16.55
N LEU A 209 26.13 -5.65 -16.11
CA LEU A 209 26.59 -4.61 -15.17
C LEU A 209 26.52 -3.22 -15.77
N GLN A 210 26.86 -3.07 -17.06
CA GLN A 210 26.72 -1.79 -17.76
C GLN A 210 25.25 -1.36 -17.81
N ALA A 211 24.34 -2.28 -18.17
CA ALA A 211 22.90 -2.02 -18.20
C ALA A 211 22.34 -1.64 -16.82
N ALA A 212 22.84 -2.27 -15.74
CA ALA A 212 22.48 -1.89 -14.38
C ALA A 212 22.98 -0.47 -14.02
N GLY A 213 24.20 -0.11 -14.43
CA GLY A 213 24.70 1.26 -14.31
C GLY A 213 23.84 2.27 -15.06
N ASP A 214 23.42 1.93 -16.29
CA ASP A 214 22.52 2.76 -17.10
C ASP A 214 21.15 2.91 -16.44
N PHE A 215 20.59 1.83 -15.91
CA PHE A 215 19.32 1.82 -15.19
C PHE A 215 19.36 2.73 -13.97
N TYR A 216 20.39 2.60 -13.13
CA TYR A 216 20.54 3.47 -11.96
C TYR A 216 20.77 4.93 -12.37
N SER A 217 21.46 5.20 -13.47
CA SER A 217 21.67 6.56 -13.98
C SER A 217 20.45 7.17 -14.70
N GLY A 218 19.35 6.43 -14.86
CA GLY A 218 18.17 6.89 -15.61
C GLY A 218 18.35 6.88 -17.14
N ARG A 219 19.40 6.22 -17.65
CA ARG A 219 19.64 6.05 -19.10
C ARG A 219 18.85 4.85 -19.64
N PHE A 220 17.53 4.91 -19.55
CA PHE A 220 16.65 3.75 -19.74
C PHE A 220 16.77 3.10 -21.13
N ASP A 221 16.92 3.88 -22.20
CA ASP A 221 17.13 3.33 -23.55
C ASP A 221 18.39 2.47 -23.67
N TYR A 222 19.48 2.83 -22.96
CA TYR A 222 20.72 2.05 -22.96
C TYR A 222 20.61 0.83 -22.05
N ALA A 223 19.97 1.00 -20.90
CA ALA A 223 19.70 -0.09 -19.96
C ALA A 223 18.86 -1.20 -20.59
N GLU A 224 17.77 -0.85 -21.28
CA GLU A 224 16.88 -1.80 -21.94
C GLU A 224 17.66 -2.65 -22.94
N ARG A 225 18.37 -2.01 -23.87
CA ARG A 225 19.18 -2.73 -24.89
C ARG A 225 20.24 -3.63 -24.27
N GLY A 226 20.89 -3.15 -23.20
CA GLY A 226 21.91 -3.92 -22.49
C GLY A 226 21.33 -5.14 -21.79
N PHE A 227 20.19 -5.00 -21.10
CA PHE A 227 19.50 -6.13 -20.49
C PHE A 227 18.95 -7.10 -21.54
N ALA A 228 18.36 -6.61 -22.63
CA ALA A 228 17.89 -7.46 -23.74
C ALA A 228 19.05 -8.29 -24.34
N ALA A 229 20.23 -7.70 -24.49
CA ALA A 229 21.43 -8.42 -24.92
C ALA A 229 21.92 -9.44 -23.87
N ALA A 230 21.88 -9.10 -22.58
CA ALA A 230 22.24 -10.04 -21.51
C ALA A 230 21.25 -11.22 -21.37
N ALA A 231 19.98 -11.01 -21.73
CA ALA A 231 18.94 -12.02 -21.72
C ALA A 231 19.14 -13.15 -22.75
N THR A 232 20.13 -13.03 -23.65
CA THR A 232 20.51 -14.14 -24.56
C THR A 232 21.48 -15.13 -23.91
N SER A 233 21.81 -14.96 -22.63
CA SER A 233 22.74 -15.82 -21.90
C SER A 233 22.22 -17.26 -21.73
N ASP A 234 23.12 -18.22 -21.75
CA ASP A 234 22.84 -19.61 -21.34
C ASP A 234 22.92 -19.80 -19.82
N VAL A 235 23.43 -18.80 -19.07
CA VAL A 235 23.40 -18.82 -17.60
C VAL A 235 21.96 -18.53 -17.15
N PRO A 236 21.26 -19.49 -16.50
CA PRO A 236 19.82 -19.37 -16.23
C PRO A 236 19.43 -18.11 -15.45
N TRP A 237 20.18 -17.81 -14.38
CA TRP A 237 19.95 -16.61 -13.58
C TRP A 237 20.11 -15.34 -14.42
N LEU A 238 21.20 -15.23 -15.19
CA LEU A 238 21.46 -14.01 -15.97
C LEU A 238 20.37 -13.79 -17.02
N LYS A 239 19.91 -14.87 -17.66
CA LYS A 239 18.81 -14.84 -18.63
C LYS A 239 17.51 -14.32 -18.01
N GLU A 240 17.11 -14.93 -16.89
CA GLU A 240 15.87 -14.57 -16.21
C GLU A 240 15.92 -13.14 -15.65
N THR A 241 16.97 -12.81 -14.89
CA THR A 241 17.14 -11.49 -14.28
C THR A 241 17.19 -10.40 -15.33
N ALA A 242 17.91 -10.61 -16.45
CA ALA A 242 17.97 -9.62 -17.51
C ALA A 242 16.61 -9.42 -18.19
N LEU A 243 15.84 -10.50 -18.45
CA LEU A 243 14.47 -10.38 -18.96
C LEU A 243 13.54 -9.62 -18.00
N TYR A 244 13.65 -9.88 -16.70
CA TYR A 244 12.88 -9.12 -15.71
C TYR A 244 13.29 -7.64 -15.70
N MET A 245 14.59 -7.35 -15.82
CA MET A 245 15.12 -6.00 -15.78
C MET A 245 14.79 -5.18 -17.04
N THR A 246 14.53 -5.78 -18.21
CA THR A 246 14.01 -5.02 -19.37
C THR A 246 12.63 -4.43 -19.05
N ALA A 247 11.69 -5.23 -18.55
CA ALA A 247 10.36 -4.76 -18.15
C ALA A 247 10.41 -3.68 -17.06
N ARG A 248 11.28 -3.88 -16.05
CA ARG A 248 11.49 -2.90 -14.98
C ARG A 248 12.12 -1.60 -15.50
N THR A 249 12.97 -1.67 -16.51
CA THR A 249 13.53 -0.49 -17.17
C THR A 249 12.45 0.29 -17.90
N SER A 250 11.59 -0.38 -18.67
CA SER A 250 10.44 0.25 -19.34
C SER A 250 9.50 0.93 -18.36
N LEU A 251 9.22 0.33 -17.19
CA LEU A 251 8.38 0.98 -16.16
C LEU A 251 9.05 2.25 -15.61
N ASN A 252 10.37 2.25 -15.42
CA ASN A 252 11.08 3.43 -14.92
C ASN A 252 11.15 4.54 -15.96
N GLN A 253 11.24 4.20 -17.25
CA GLN A 253 11.08 5.14 -18.34
C GLN A 253 9.66 5.71 -18.39
N ALA A 254 8.64 4.86 -18.28
CA ALA A 254 7.24 5.26 -18.29
C ALA A 254 6.92 6.34 -17.26
N GLN A 255 7.54 6.27 -16.09
CA GLN A 255 7.26 7.14 -14.96
C GLN A 255 8.29 8.26 -14.74
N ALA A 256 9.29 8.41 -15.62
CA ALA A 256 10.41 9.34 -15.42
C ALA A 256 9.97 10.78 -15.16
N GLU A 257 8.90 11.21 -15.84
CA GLU A 257 8.30 12.56 -15.74
C GLU A 257 6.89 12.52 -15.13
N ALA A 258 6.47 11.39 -14.58
CA ALA A 258 5.09 11.17 -14.13
C ALA A 258 4.80 11.68 -12.71
N PHE A 259 5.74 12.40 -12.10
CA PHE A 259 5.63 12.92 -10.73
C PHE A 259 6.15 14.35 -10.67
N ASP A 260 5.45 15.21 -9.94
CA ASP A 260 5.90 16.58 -9.69
C ASP A 260 6.92 16.68 -8.56
N GLU A 261 7.33 17.91 -8.23
CA GLU A 261 8.32 18.18 -7.17
C GLU A 261 7.87 17.76 -5.76
N TYR A 262 6.57 17.51 -5.57
CA TYR A 262 5.99 17.02 -4.32
C TYR A 262 5.72 15.50 -4.35
N GLY A 263 6.11 14.82 -5.43
CA GLY A 263 5.85 13.39 -5.61
C GLY A 263 4.39 13.06 -5.95
N MET A 264 3.60 14.06 -6.36
CA MET A 264 2.21 13.84 -6.77
C MET A 264 2.18 13.35 -8.22
N PRO A 265 1.34 12.34 -8.53
CA PRO A 265 1.31 11.73 -9.86
C PRO A 265 0.70 12.69 -10.90
N GLN A 266 1.45 12.95 -11.98
CA GLN A 266 1.02 13.67 -13.18
C GLN A 266 0.79 12.65 -14.31
N ARG A 267 -0.40 12.06 -14.32
CA ARG A 267 -0.69 10.87 -15.15
C ARG A 267 -0.63 11.18 -16.66
N GLU A 268 -0.84 12.43 -17.03
CA GLU A 268 -0.67 12.96 -18.39
C GLU A 268 0.77 12.91 -18.90
N HIS A 269 1.77 12.86 -18.01
CA HIS A 269 3.20 12.81 -18.33
C HIS A 269 3.77 11.39 -18.36
N VAL A 270 2.94 10.37 -18.09
CA VAL A 270 3.34 8.98 -18.23
C VAL A 270 3.62 8.65 -19.70
N ASP A 271 4.81 8.12 -20.00
CA ASP A 271 5.10 7.58 -21.33
C ASP A 271 4.32 6.28 -21.53
N LYS A 272 3.24 6.38 -22.30
CA LYS A 272 2.29 5.29 -22.57
C LYS A 272 2.91 4.15 -23.37
N SER A 273 3.91 4.43 -24.22
CA SER A 273 4.58 3.38 -24.98
C SER A 273 5.43 2.54 -24.04
N ALA A 274 6.28 3.20 -23.25
CA ALA A 274 7.11 2.52 -22.26
C ALA A 274 6.27 1.79 -21.20
N LEU A 275 5.10 2.34 -20.82
CA LEU A 275 4.17 1.69 -19.91
C LEU A 275 3.59 0.39 -20.50
N SER A 276 3.18 0.42 -21.77
CA SER A 276 2.72 -0.76 -22.50
C SER A 276 3.84 -1.81 -22.62
N ASP A 277 5.06 -1.39 -22.92
CA ASP A 277 6.22 -2.28 -22.98
C ASP A 277 6.51 -2.93 -21.62
N ALA A 278 6.36 -2.17 -20.52
CA ALA A 278 6.48 -2.69 -19.17
C ALA A 278 5.40 -3.73 -18.85
N GLU A 279 4.13 -3.45 -19.18
CA GLU A 279 3.02 -4.38 -18.97
C GLU A 279 3.27 -5.72 -19.69
N GLN A 280 3.57 -5.64 -20.99
CA GLN A 280 3.86 -6.80 -21.82
C GLN A 280 5.09 -7.56 -21.32
N GLY A 281 6.13 -6.84 -20.91
CA GLY A 281 7.34 -7.41 -20.34
C GLY A 281 7.08 -8.20 -19.07
N PHE A 282 6.34 -7.64 -18.10
CA PHE A 282 6.02 -8.36 -16.86
C PHE A 282 5.07 -9.53 -17.07
N LEU A 283 4.03 -9.38 -17.91
CA LEU A 283 3.14 -10.49 -18.26
C LEU A 283 3.90 -11.61 -19.00
N GLY A 284 4.82 -11.23 -19.90
CA GLY A 284 5.71 -12.16 -20.60
C GLY A 284 6.67 -12.89 -19.65
N TYR A 285 7.24 -12.17 -18.67
CA TYR A 285 8.05 -12.75 -17.61
C TYR A 285 7.25 -13.77 -16.79
N LEU A 286 6.07 -13.40 -16.28
CA LEU A 286 5.22 -14.30 -15.47
C LEU A 286 4.78 -15.55 -16.24
N LYS A 287 4.58 -15.44 -17.55
CA LYS A 287 4.28 -16.58 -18.43
C LYS A 287 5.48 -17.49 -18.62
N THR A 288 6.68 -16.92 -18.77
CA THR A 288 7.91 -17.66 -19.05
C THR A 288 8.50 -18.30 -17.79
N TYR A 289 8.41 -17.60 -16.67
CA TYR A 289 8.95 -17.96 -15.36
C TYR A 289 7.85 -17.94 -14.28
N PRO A 290 6.85 -18.84 -14.33
CA PRO A 290 5.75 -18.84 -13.37
C PRO A 290 6.17 -19.15 -11.93
N GLN A 291 7.39 -19.67 -11.74
CA GLN A 291 8.04 -19.94 -10.45
C GLN A 291 9.41 -19.25 -10.37
N GLY A 292 9.60 -18.17 -11.14
CA GLY A 292 10.85 -17.43 -11.18
C GLY A 292 11.11 -16.60 -9.92
N ASP A 293 12.36 -16.15 -9.77
CA ASP A 293 12.86 -15.42 -8.60
C ASP A 293 12.16 -14.07 -8.41
N TYR A 294 11.59 -13.50 -9.48
CA TYR A 294 10.98 -12.17 -9.50
C TYR A 294 9.45 -12.18 -9.63
N VAL A 295 8.79 -13.33 -9.48
CA VAL A 295 7.32 -13.45 -9.66
C VAL A 295 6.54 -12.50 -8.75
N ALA A 296 6.87 -12.46 -7.45
CA ALA A 296 6.22 -11.56 -6.50
C ALA A 296 6.44 -10.09 -6.91
N SER A 297 7.69 -9.72 -7.24
CA SER A 297 8.06 -8.37 -7.66
C SER A 297 7.36 -7.94 -8.96
N ALA A 298 7.31 -8.81 -9.97
CA ALA A 298 6.63 -8.56 -11.23
C ALA A 298 5.12 -8.32 -11.05
N ARG A 299 4.45 -9.10 -10.19
CA ARG A 299 3.04 -8.84 -9.81
C ARG A 299 2.90 -7.52 -9.05
N GLY A 300 3.86 -7.21 -8.17
CA GLY A 300 4.03 -5.91 -7.53
C GLY A 300 4.05 -4.74 -8.50
N LEU A 301 4.89 -4.84 -9.52
CA LEU A 301 5.10 -3.78 -10.50
C LEU A 301 3.94 -3.68 -11.51
N LEU A 302 3.24 -4.77 -11.80
CA LEU A 302 2.00 -4.72 -12.60
C LEU A 302 0.91 -3.86 -11.94
N ARG A 303 0.77 -3.88 -10.61
CA ARG A 303 -0.11 -2.93 -9.92
C ARG A 303 0.25 -1.48 -10.21
N ARG A 304 1.54 -1.17 -10.17
CA ARG A 304 2.03 0.18 -10.47
C ARG A 304 1.78 0.54 -11.93
N VAL A 305 1.95 -0.41 -12.85
CA VAL A 305 1.61 -0.24 -14.27
C VAL A 305 0.13 0.12 -14.43
N HIS A 306 -0.79 -0.67 -13.88
CA HIS A 306 -2.24 -0.43 -14.00
C HIS A 306 -2.68 0.87 -13.32
N TRP A 307 -2.07 1.23 -12.20
CA TRP A 307 -2.31 2.52 -11.54
C TRP A 307 -1.87 3.71 -12.40
N LEU A 308 -0.67 3.67 -12.98
CA LEU A 308 -0.19 4.71 -13.90
C LEU A 308 -1.01 4.78 -15.20
N ALA A 309 -1.62 3.66 -15.60
CA ALA A 309 -2.46 3.56 -16.80
C ALA A 309 -3.90 4.11 -16.61
N ASN A 310 -4.33 4.41 -15.38
CA ASN A 310 -5.75 4.64 -15.02
C ASN A 310 -6.64 3.44 -15.34
N ASP A 311 -6.09 2.22 -15.29
CA ASP A 311 -6.85 1.00 -15.51
C ASP A 311 -7.37 0.47 -14.18
N ASP A 312 -8.37 1.17 -13.63
CA ASP A 312 -8.97 0.84 -12.33
C ASP A 312 -9.52 -0.60 -12.29
N ALA A 313 -9.95 -1.13 -13.45
CA ALA A 313 -10.45 -2.50 -13.56
C ALA A 313 -9.33 -3.52 -13.34
N LYS A 314 -8.20 -3.42 -14.07
CA LYS A 314 -7.06 -4.29 -13.86
C LYS A 314 -6.40 -4.10 -12.50
N LEU A 315 -6.33 -2.85 -12.01
CA LEU A 315 -5.80 -2.57 -10.69
C LEU A 315 -6.66 -3.24 -9.58
N ALA A 316 -7.98 -3.19 -9.71
CA ALA A 316 -8.89 -3.89 -8.81
C ALA A 316 -8.73 -5.42 -8.88
N GLU A 317 -8.51 -5.98 -10.07
CA GLU A 317 -8.20 -7.41 -10.25
C GLU A 317 -6.90 -7.80 -9.54
N ASP A 318 -5.83 -6.99 -9.66
CA ASP A 318 -4.57 -7.24 -8.98
C ASP A 318 -4.71 -7.26 -7.46
N PHE A 319 -5.41 -6.27 -6.89
CA PHE A 319 -5.67 -6.22 -5.45
C PHE A 319 -6.54 -7.39 -5.01
N THR A 320 -7.60 -7.70 -5.76
CA THR A 320 -8.50 -8.82 -5.44
C THR A 320 -7.74 -10.13 -5.40
N TRP A 321 -6.93 -10.43 -6.42
CA TRP A 321 -6.10 -11.63 -6.45
C TRP A 321 -5.15 -11.68 -5.24
N GLN A 322 -4.50 -10.56 -4.91
CA GLN A 322 -3.60 -10.53 -3.76
C GLN A 322 -4.29 -10.65 -2.41
N PHE A 323 -5.53 -10.21 -2.28
CA PHE A 323 -6.28 -10.32 -1.04
C PHE A 323 -6.93 -11.69 -0.83
N THR A 324 -7.21 -12.42 -1.90
CA THR A 324 -8.05 -13.62 -1.84
C THR A 324 -7.34 -14.91 -2.24
N GLU A 325 -6.41 -14.85 -3.19
CA GLU A 325 -5.78 -16.04 -3.77
C GLU A 325 -4.29 -16.16 -3.44
N ALA A 326 -3.59 -15.04 -3.29
CA ALA A 326 -2.14 -15.05 -3.06
C ALA A 326 -1.77 -15.56 -1.66
N THR A 327 -0.67 -16.30 -1.57
CA THR A 327 0.03 -16.59 -0.31
C THR A 327 1.02 -15.47 0.03
N ASP A 328 1.54 -15.45 1.26
CA ASP A 328 2.55 -14.45 1.66
C ASP A 328 3.80 -14.49 0.79
N ALA A 329 4.25 -15.68 0.40
CA ALA A 329 5.40 -15.85 -0.50
C ALA A 329 5.15 -15.34 -1.93
N GLN A 330 3.88 -15.16 -2.31
CA GLN A 330 3.49 -14.66 -3.63
C GLN A 330 3.24 -13.15 -3.65
N ARG A 331 3.19 -12.50 -2.48
CA ARG A 331 3.05 -11.05 -2.34
C ARG A 331 4.43 -10.38 -2.25
N ASN A 332 4.56 -9.21 -2.86
CA ASN A 332 5.78 -8.41 -2.76
C ASN A 332 5.84 -7.50 -1.53
N VAL A 333 4.71 -7.35 -0.83
CA VAL A 333 4.52 -6.51 0.36
C VAL A 333 3.52 -7.20 1.29
N SER A 334 3.47 -6.76 2.55
CA SER A 334 2.51 -7.27 3.52
C SER A 334 1.05 -6.95 3.13
N VAL A 335 0.09 -7.66 3.71
CA VAL A 335 -1.34 -7.35 3.52
C VAL A 335 -1.68 -5.96 4.07
N ASP A 336 -1.00 -5.52 5.13
CA ASP A 336 -1.20 -4.19 5.71
C ASP A 336 -0.78 -3.08 4.73
N GLU A 337 0.36 -3.24 4.07
CA GLU A 337 0.80 -2.33 3.00
C GLU A 337 -0.11 -2.39 1.77
N LEU A 338 -0.65 -3.56 1.43
CA LEU A 338 -1.63 -3.68 0.33
C LEU A 338 -2.94 -2.96 0.63
N VAL A 339 -3.43 -3.01 1.88
CA VAL A 339 -4.64 -2.30 2.30
C VAL A 339 -4.42 -0.79 2.18
N GLU A 340 -3.27 -0.28 2.62
CA GLU A 340 -2.90 1.13 2.47
C GLU A 340 -2.76 1.52 0.99
N GLU A 341 -2.10 0.68 0.18
CA GLU A 341 -1.91 0.93 -1.24
C GLU A 341 -3.27 0.96 -1.99
N ALA A 342 -4.17 0.02 -1.67
CA ALA A 342 -5.50 -0.04 -2.26
C ALA A 342 -6.33 1.20 -1.90
N ASP A 343 -6.24 1.66 -0.65
CA ASP A 343 -6.91 2.87 -0.19
C ASP A 343 -6.47 4.10 -1.01
N LEU A 344 -5.16 4.38 -1.03
CA LEU A 344 -4.61 5.57 -1.66
C LEU A 344 -4.66 5.55 -3.19
N LYS A 345 -4.48 4.38 -3.81
CA LYS A 345 -4.30 4.27 -5.28
C LYS A 345 -5.53 3.82 -6.03
N LEU A 346 -6.50 3.21 -5.36
CA LEU A 346 -7.73 2.72 -5.99
C LEU A 346 -8.99 3.33 -5.35
N LEU A 347 -9.16 3.23 -4.03
CA LEU A 347 -10.43 3.59 -3.38
C LEU A 347 -10.65 5.10 -3.27
N MET A 348 -9.63 5.87 -2.91
CA MET A 348 -9.74 7.33 -2.73
C MET A 348 -9.69 8.12 -4.04
N VAL A 349 -9.12 7.55 -5.10
CA VAL A 349 -8.83 8.24 -6.37
C VAL A 349 -9.56 7.63 -7.57
N GLY A 350 -10.08 6.42 -7.44
CA GLY A 350 -10.82 5.72 -8.49
C GLY A 350 -12.26 6.21 -8.55
N ASN A 351 -12.74 6.45 -9.77
CA ASN A 351 -14.10 6.95 -10.03
C ASN A 351 -15.00 5.86 -10.68
N LYS A 352 -14.53 4.61 -10.77
CA LYS A 352 -15.20 3.55 -11.52
C LYS A 352 -15.27 2.25 -10.74
N ALA A 353 -16.36 1.54 -10.96
CA ALA A 353 -16.68 0.28 -10.33
C ALA A 353 -15.55 -0.73 -10.50
N ALA A 354 -15.04 -1.23 -9.37
CA ALA A 354 -14.14 -2.36 -9.35
C ALA A 354 -14.96 -3.61 -9.70
N ASN A 355 -14.49 -4.45 -10.63
CA ASN A 355 -15.13 -5.74 -10.96
C ASN A 355 -14.98 -6.80 -9.82
N SER A 356 -14.91 -6.34 -8.56
CA SER A 356 -14.68 -7.11 -7.36
C SER A 356 -15.73 -6.74 -6.31
N PRO A 357 -16.61 -7.67 -5.89
CA PRO A 357 -17.64 -7.42 -4.87
C PRO A 357 -17.09 -6.75 -3.61
N MET A 358 -15.92 -7.21 -3.14
CA MET A 358 -15.29 -6.72 -1.91
C MET A 358 -14.88 -5.26 -2.03
N LEU A 359 -14.17 -4.90 -3.11
CA LEU A 359 -13.72 -3.52 -3.33
C LEU A 359 -14.90 -2.60 -3.66
N GLN A 360 -15.90 -3.11 -4.39
CA GLN A 360 -17.11 -2.39 -4.74
C GLN A 360 -17.90 -1.98 -3.48
N VAL A 361 -18.10 -2.91 -2.52
CA VAL A 361 -18.74 -2.58 -1.23
C VAL A 361 -18.06 -1.43 -0.51
N VAL A 362 -16.72 -1.44 -0.44
CA VAL A 362 -15.98 -0.37 0.24
C VAL A 362 -16.17 0.96 -0.47
N SER A 363 -16.05 0.97 -1.81
CA SER A 363 -16.26 2.18 -2.62
C SER A 363 -17.67 2.73 -2.49
N ASP A 364 -18.71 1.89 -2.56
CA ASP A 364 -20.09 2.35 -2.43
C ASP A 364 -20.39 2.87 -1.03
N LEU A 365 -19.89 2.24 0.03
CA LEU A 365 -20.02 2.77 1.39
C LEU A 365 -19.37 4.14 1.53
N MET A 366 -18.21 4.36 0.91
CA MET A 366 -17.60 5.70 0.85
C MET A 366 -18.48 6.70 0.10
N ALA A 367 -19.09 6.28 -1.02
CA ALA A 367 -19.98 7.13 -1.82
C ALA A 367 -21.35 7.39 -1.16
N MET A 368 -21.75 6.58 -0.18
CA MET A 368 -22.92 6.79 0.67
C MET A 368 -22.67 7.75 1.84
N ARG A 369 -21.45 8.28 1.99
CA ARG A 369 -21.16 9.29 3.01
C ARG A 369 -22.01 10.55 2.81
N ALA A 370 -22.34 11.23 3.91
CA ALA A 370 -23.15 12.44 3.87
C ALA A 370 -22.54 13.51 2.95
N HIS A 371 -23.20 13.78 1.84
CA HIS A 371 -22.81 14.78 0.84
C HIS A 371 -24.06 15.32 0.14
N THR A 372 -24.03 16.58 -0.31
CA THR A 372 -25.14 17.20 -1.05
C THR A 372 -24.62 17.82 -2.35
N PRO A 373 -25.00 17.30 -3.53
CA PRO A 373 -25.88 16.14 -3.76
C PRO A 373 -25.19 14.79 -3.41
N PRO A 374 -25.93 13.69 -3.18
CA PRO A 374 -25.33 12.37 -2.96
C PRO A 374 -24.37 11.97 -4.08
N LEU A 375 -23.25 11.33 -3.73
CA LEU A 375 -22.23 10.91 -4.71
C LEU A 375 -22.63 9.63 -5.46
N LEU A 376 -23.44 8.78 -4.84
CA LEU A 376 -24.02 7.58 -5.45
C LEU A 376 -25.52 7.77 -5.67
N SER A 377 -25.98 7.51 -6.89
CA SER A 377 -27.42 7.49 -7.21
C SER A 377 -28.01 6.08 -7.03
N ARG A 378 -29.32 5.99 -6.78
CA ARG A 378 -30.04 4.72 -6.74
C ARG A 378 -29.88 3.93 -8.04
N GLU A 379 -29.99 4.62 -9.18
CA GLU A 379 -29.85 4.00 -10.49
C GLU A 379 -28.45 3.41 -10.69
N ASP A 380 -27.41 4.11 -10.26
CA ASP A 380 -26.04 3.64 -10.40
C ASP A 380 -25.73 2.48 -9.46
N LEU A 381 -26.26 2.49 -8.23
CA LEU A 381 -26.20 1.33 -7.35
C LEU A 381 -26.90 0.11 -7.98
N ASP A 382 -28.10 0.28 -8.53
CA ASP A 382 -28.86 -0.82 -9.12
C ASP A 382 -28.16 -1.45 -10.34
N LYS A 383 -27.43 -0.65 -11.13
CA LYS A 383 -26.62 -1.14 -12.26
C LYS A 383 -25.51 -2.11 -11.83
N GLN A 384 -25.06 -2.05 -10.59
CA GLN A 384 -23.95 -2.88 -10.09
C GLN A 384 -24.36 -4.30 -9.70
N LYS A 385 -25.66 -4.65 -9.78
CA LYS A 385 -26.17 -5.97 -9.35
C LYS A 385 -25.39 -7.16 -9.93
N SER A 386 -24.93 -7.07 -11.18
CA SER A 386 -24.17 -8.15 -11.83
C SER A 386 -22.77 -8.34 -11.22
N THR A 387 -22.16 -7.29 -10.68
CA THR A 387 -20.86 -7.37 -9.98
C THR A 387 -20.95 -8.31 -8.79
N PHE A 388 -22.11 -8.36 -8.13
CA PHE A 388 -22.35 -9.15 -6.93
C PHE A 388 -22.96 -10.54 -7.19
N ALA A 389 -22.93 -11.04 -8.44
CA ALA A 389 -23.59 -12.31 -8.78
C ALA A 389 -23.12 -13.51 -7.93
N THR A 390 -21.86 -13.52 -7.49
CA THR A 390 -21.28 -14.56 -6.63
C THR A 390 -21.46 -14.30 -5.13
N GLU A 391 -21.78 -13.06 -4.73
CA GLU A 391 -21.95 -12.63 -3.33
C GLU A 391 -23.20 -11.74 -3.20
N PRO A 392 -24.42 -12.23 -3.53
CA PRO A 392 -25.63 -11.40 -3.64
C PRO A 392 -26.03 -10.74 -2.32
N ALA A 393 -25.68 -11.35 -1.18
CA ALA A 393 -25.94 -10.77 0.14
C ALA A 393 -25.21 -9.44 0.37
N LEU A 394 -24.03 -9.23 -0.23
CA LEU A 394 -23.33 -7.94 -0.18
C LEU A 394 -24.13 -6.85 -0.90
N PHE A 395 -24.75 -7.20 -2.03
CA PHE A 395 -25.62 -6.26 -2.75
C PHE A 395 -26.87 -5.91 -1.94
N ASP A 396 -27.53 -6.90 -1.32
CA ASP A 396 -28.66 -6.63 -0.43
C ASP A 396 -28.26 -5.74 0.75
N PHE A 397 -27.05 -5.92 1.31
CA PHE A 397 -26.51 -5.05 2.34
C PHE A 397 -26.30 -3.60 1.85
N LEU A 398 -25.78 -3.41 0.64
CA LEU A 398 -25.64 -2.07 0.04
C LEU A 398 -27.00 -1.42 -0.24
N GLN A 399 -27.98 -2.19 -0.73
CA GLN A 399 -29.35 -1.73 -0.93
C GLN A 399 -29.97 -1.24 0.39
N ALA A 400 -29.76 -1.99 1.47
CA ALA A 400 -30.20 -1.60 2.81
C ALA A 400 -29.46 -0.36 3.32
N SER A 401 -28.15 -0.30 3.13
CA SER A 401 -27.30 0.83 3.58
C SER A 401 -27.71 2.12 2.88
N TYR A 402 -27.91 2.06 1.56
CA TYR A 402 -28.38 3.20 0.77
C TYR A 402 -29.77 3.67 1.23
N ALA A 403 -30.70 2.73 1.42
CA ALA A 403 -32.03 3.04 1.89
C ALA A 403 -32.00 3.74 3.26
N LEU A 404 -31.12 3.32 4.18
CA LEU A 404 -31.03 3.91 5.51
C LEU A 404 -30.30 5.26 5.52
N TYR A 405 -29.09 5.32 4.96
CA TYR A 405 -28.19 6.46 5.09
C TYR A 405 -28.45 7.57 4.06
N VAL A 406 -28.84 7.22 2.83
CA VAL A 406 -29.00 8.19 1.73
C VAL A 406 -30.46 8.57 1.55
N GLU A 407 -31.37 7.59 1.55
CA GLU A 407 -32.80 7.85 1.30
C GLU A 407 -33.62 8.07 2.58
N HIS A 408 -33.05 7.75 3.75
CA HIS A 408 -33.74 7.81 5.04
C HIS A 408 -35.06 7.00 5.07
N GLN A 409 -35.06 5.83 4.42
CA GLN A 409 -36.16 4.88 4.32
C GLN A 409 -35.88 3.59 5.13
N PRO A 410 -36.02 3.62 6.47
CA PRO A 410 -35.71 2.48 7.33
C PRO A 410 -36.57 1.24 7.02
N ASP A 411 -37.85 1.41 6.64
CA ASP A 411 -38.71 0.29 6.25
C ASP A 411 -38.23 -0.43 4.98
N THR A 412 -37.61 0.31 4.04
CA THR A 412 -37.00 -0.27 2.85
C THR A 412 -35.72 -1.02 3.23
N ALA A 413 -34.88 -0.43 4.09
CA ALA A 413 -33.67 -1.08 4.59
C ALA A 413 -33.97 -2.44 5.27
N LEU A 414 -35.01 -2.48 6.11
CA LEU A 414 -35.42 -3.71 6.81
C LEU A 414 -35.87 -4.84 5.87
N LYS A 415 -36.35 -4.54 4.66
CA LYS A 415 -36.76 -5.57 3.69
C LYS A 415 -35.57 -6.29 3.04
N HIS A 416 -34.42 -5.63 2.97
CA HIS A 416 -33.19 -6.18 2.39
C HIS A 416 -32.33 -6.92 3.41
N LEU A 417 -32.59 -6.74 4.72
CA LEU A 417 -31.76 -7.31 5.77
C LEU A 417 -32.31 -8.65 6.29
N PRO A 418 -31.42 -9.60 6.65
CA PRO A 418 -31.85 -10.86 7.23
C PRO A 418 -32.54 -10.66 8.58
N ALA A 419 -33.76 -11.20 8.69
CA ALA A 419 -34.56 -11.16 9.91
C ALA A 419 -34.01 -12.09 11.00
N ASP A 420 -33.42 -13.22 10.59
CA ASP A 420 -32.83 -14.20 11.48
C ASP A 420 -31.41 -13.81 11.88
N VAL A 421 -31.06 -14.20 13.10
CA VAL A 421 -29.73 -14.02 13.64
C VAL A 421 -28.95 -15.31 13.45
N PRO A 422 -27.85 -15.30 12.70
CA PRO A 422 -27.08 -16.52 12.49
C PRO A 422 -26.44 -17.00 13.80
N SER A 423 -26.21 -18.31 13.88
CA SER A 423 -25.53 -18.97 15.01
C SER A 423 -24.01 -18.74 15.02
N SER A 424 -23.48 -17.97 14.09
CA SER A 424 -22.10 -17.48 14.09
C SER A 424 -22.12 -16.07 13.51
N LEU A 425 -21.56 -15.12 14.24
CA LEU A 425 -21.47 -13.72 13.83
C LEU A 425 -20.05 -13.45 13.37
N ASP A 426 -19.81 -13.64 12.07
CA ASP A 426 -18.68 -13.01 11.40
C ASP A 426 -18.95 -11.49 11.27
N TYR A 427 -17.98 -10.72 10.78
CA TYR A 427 -18.11 -9.26 10.73
C TYR A 427 -19.24 -8.83 9.78
N PHE A 428 -19.46 -9.54 8.68
CA PHE A 428 -20.53 -9.24 7.74
C PHE A 428 -21.92 -9.50 8.34
N ALA A 429 -22.14 -10.67 8.96
CA ALA A 429 -23.38 -10.95 9.67
C ALA A 429 -23.62 -9.95 10.82
N PHE A 430 -22.55 -9.58 11.55
CA PHE A 430 -22.64 -8.53 12.56
C PHE A 430 -23.02 -7.18 11.96
N SER A 431 -22.50 -6.84 10.77
CA SER A 431 -22.83 -5.62 10.04
C SER A 431 -24.29 -5.57 9.60
N GLN A 432 -24.80 -6.67 9.05
CA GLN A 432 -26.22 -6.79 8.66
C GLN A 432 -27.15 -6.57 9.86
N GLN A 433 -26.84 -7.22 10.99
CA GLN A 433 -27.67 -7.11 12.20
C GLN A 433 -27.54 -5.74 12.87
N THR A 434 -26.37 -5.11 12.80
CA THR A 434 -26.15 -3.75 13.28
C THR A 434 -26.97 -2.76 12.45
N LEU A 435 -26.90 -2.84 11.12
CA LEU A 435 -27.69 -1.98 10.23
C LEU A 435 -29.20 -2.18 10.44
N ARG A 436 -29.63 -3.40 10.74
CA ARG A 436 -31.02 -3.71 11.08
C ARG A 436 -31.46 -3.03 12.37
N ALA A 437 -30.62 -3.06 13.41
CA ALA A 437 -30.89 -2.36 14.67
C ALA A 437 -31.00 -0.84 14.45
N LEU A 438 -30.08 -0.27 13.67
CA LEU A 438 -30.10 1.15 13.31
C LEU A 438 -31.36 1.53 12.51
N ALA A 439 -31.82 0.66 11.60
CA ALA A 439 -33.06 0.88 10.87
C ALA A 439 -34.29 0.83 11.79
N LEU A 440 -34.32 -0.06 12.79
CA LEU A 440 -35.39 -0.10 13.81
C LEU A 440 -35.41 1.19 14.64
N GLU A 441 -34.25 1.69 15.05
CA GLU A 441 -34.12 2.98 15.75
C GLU A 441 -34.61 4.15 14.89
N ALA A 442 -34.20 4.19 13.61
CA ALA A 442 -34.59 5.25 12.69
C ALA A 442 -36.10 5.31 12.44
N LYS A 443 -36.82 4.18 12.53
CA LYS A 443 -38.29 4.13 12.50
C LYS A 443 -38.96 4.17 13.87
N GLN A 444 -38.20 4.48 14.93
CA GLN A 444 -38.66 4.61 16.31
C GLN A 444 -39.21 3.32 16.95
N ASP A 445 -38.81 2.14 16.44
CA ASP A 445 -39.05 0.85 17.10
C ASP A 445 -37.96 0.56 18.13
N TRP A 446 -37.97 1.34 19.21
CA TRP A 446 -36.96 1.27 20.27
C TRP A 446 -36.90 -0.10 20.96
N LYS A 447 -38.07 -0.74 21.16
CA LYS A 447 -38.14 -2.06 21.80
C LYS A 447 -37.57 -3.15 20.91
N GLY A 448 -37.85 -3.10 19.60
CA GLY A 448 -37.27 -4.01 18.63
C GLY A 448 -35.75 -3.86 18.55
N ALA A 449 -35.27 -2.61 18.49
CA ALA A 449 -33.83 -2.31 18.49
C ALA A 449 -33.14 -2.79 19.77
N GLU A 450 -33.66 -2.46 20.95
CA GLU A 450 -33.11 -2.89 22.25
C GLU A 450 -33.02 -4.41 22.35
N ALA A 451 -34.09 -5.13 21.98
CA ALA A 451 -34.10 -6.59 22.01
C ALA A 451 -33.00 -7.18 21.10
N LEU A 452 -32.78 -6.58 19.93
CA LEU A 452 -31.73 -6.98 19.00
C LEU A 452 -30.33 -6.72 19.57
N TRP A 453 -30.09 -5.52 20.12
CA TRP A 453 -28.82 -5.16 20.77
C TRP A 453 -28.48 -6.08 21.95
N LEU A 454 -29.44 -6.32 22.85
CA LEU A 454 -29.23 -7.20 24.00
C LEU A 454 -28.93 -8.64 23.60
N GLN A 455 -29.54 -9.12 22.52
CA GLN A 455 -29.22 -10.45 21.97
C GLN A 455 -27.77 -10.53 21.51
N ARG A 456 -27.16 -9.42 21.06
CA ARG A 456 -25.74 -9.36 20.66
C ARG A 456 -24.79 -9.26 21.86
N CYS A 457 -25.17 -8.55 22.93
CA CYS A 457 -24.33 -8.46 24.13
C CYS A 457 -24.21 -9.76 24.94
N ARG A 458 -25.14 -10.70 24.77
CA ARG A 458 -25.16 -12.00 25.50
C ARG A 458 -24.26 -13.08 24.90
N TRP A 459 -23.52 -12.77 23.83
CA TRP A 459 -22.64 -13.73 23.16
C TRP A 459 -21.27 -13.84 23.84
N PRO A 460 -20.78 -15.05 24.17
CA PRO A 460 -19.53 -15.24 24.88
C PRO A 460 -18.33 -15.09 23.93
N SER A 461 -17.90 -13.86 23.73
CA SER A 461 -16.50 -13.51 23.46
C SER A 461 -16.27 -12.12 24.06
N ASN A 462 -15.04 -11.81 24.49
CA ASN A 462 -14.68 -10.66 25.35
C ASN A 462 -14.92 -9.24 24.75
N ARG A 463 -16.01 -8.99 24.01
CA ARG A 463 -16.21 -7.74 23.24
C ARG A 463 -17.31 -6.81 23.75
N CYS A 464 -18.12 -7.20 24.73
CA CYS A 464 -19.11 -6.29 25.34
C CYS A 464 -19.06 -6.37 26.87
N ASN A 465 -18.09 -5.70 27.51
CA ASN A 465 -18.15 -5.43 28.95
C ASN A 465 -19.04 -4.20 29.18
N VAL A 466 -20.35 -4.41 29.26
CA VAL A 466 -21.34 -3.37 29.55
C VAL A 466 -21.41 -3.18 31.07
N THR A 467 -20.45 -2.46 31.64
CA THR A 467 -20.55 -1.91 33.00
C THR A 467 -20.45 -0.38 33.02
N SER A 468 -20.29 0.29 31.87
CA SER A 468 -20.19 1.76 31.80
C SER A 468 -21.25 2.47 30.93
N TRP A 469 -22.25 1.76 30.39
CA TRP A 469 -23.30 2.38 29.56
C TRP A 469 -24.44 2.93 30.43
N SER A 470 -24.19 4.02 31.14
CA SER A 470 -25.24 4.81 31.80
C SER A 470 -25.84 5.82 30.81
N TRP A 471 -26.84 5.37 30.04
CA TRP A 471 -27.69 6.24 29.23
C TRP A 471 -28.38 7.29 30.11
N HIS A 472 -27.95 8.54 30.04
CA HIS A 472 -28.71 9.68 30.58
C HIS A 472 -29.58 10.25 29.45
N TRP A 473 -30.88 10.03 29.57
CA TRP A 473 -31.92 10.70 28.80
C TRP A 473 -32.39 11.96 29.54
N PRO A 474 -32.65 13.09 28.85
CA PRO A 474 -33.67 14.05 29.29
C PRO A 474 -35.09 13.49 29.11
#